data_AF-A0A2U1LZY7-F1
#
_entry.id   AF-A0A2U1LZY7-F1
#
_cell.length_a   1.000
_cell.length_b   1.000
_cell.length_c   1.000
_cell.angle_alpha   90.00
_cell.angle_beta   90.00
_cell.angle_gamma   90.00
#
_symmetry.space_group_name_H-M   'P 1'
#
loop_
_entity.id
_entity.type
_entity.pdbx_description
1 polymer ?
#
loop_
_entity_poly.entity_id
_entity_poly.type
_entity_poly.pdbx_seq_one_letter_code
_entity_poly.pdbx_strand_id
1 'polypeptide(L)'
;MGIHFCTSDGWRWLLDSYNSFSVKQISRLIDDVTLGNIGNGKTHDWNPVLPKKINVFVWRLALNRLPLLTNLVDKGLDIPSILCPICGDVPETLDHAFLHCPKANLIWTKCFSWWGIDVSINDKCVLDVIGGAL
;
A
#
# COMPACT_ATOMS: atom_id res chain seq x y z
N MET A 1 9.25 25.19 3.65
CA MET A 1 9.67 24.36 4.80
C MET A 1 11.17 24.15 4.65
N GLY A 2 11.97 25.06 5.21
CA GLY A 2 13.35 25.26 4.78
C GLY A 2 14.32 25.28 5.96
N ILE A 3 15.41 24.55 5.83
CA ILE A 3 16.58 24.60 6.69
C ILE A 3 17.20 26.01 6.54
N HIS A 4 17.28 26.78 7.63
CA HIS A 4 17.89 28.11 7.61
C HIS A 4 19.34 28.05 8.07
N PHE A 5 20.21 28.80 7.38
CA PHE A 5 21.60 29.00 7.79
C PHE A 5 21.66 30.01 8.94
N CYS A 6 22.29 29.61 10.05
CA CYS A 6 22.60 30.47 11.18
C CYS A 6 24.05 30.95 11.09
N THR A 7 24.35 32.16 11.58
CA THR A 7 25.66 32.84 11.51
C THR A 7 26.79 32.16 12.32
N SER A 8 26.53 31.00 12.91
CA SER A 8 27.53 30.01 13.32
C SER A 8 27.24 28.74 12.49
N ASP A 9 28.18 28.31 11.65
CA ASP A 9 28.00 27.21 10.68
C ASP A 9 27.38 25.95 11.28
N GLY A 10 26.05 25.82 11.20
CA GLY A 10 25.33 24.69 11.75
C GLY A 10 23.89 24.64 11.23
N TRP A 11 23.50 23.45 10.75
CA TRP A 11 22.13 23.17 10.34
C TRP A 11 21.21 23.09 11.57
N ARG A 12 20.14 23.88 11.61
CA ARG A 12 19.13 23.83 12.68
C ARG A 12 17.81 23.27 12.17
N TRP A 13 17.19 22.40 12.97
CA TRP A 13 15.94 21.74 12.63
C TRP A 13 14.73 22.53 13.13
N LEU A 14 13.99 23.20 12.26
CA LEU A 14 12.90 24.11 12.64
C LEU A 14 11.56 23.43 12.96
N LEU A 15 11.49 22.10 12.93
CA LEU A 15 10.26 21.34 13.18
C LEU A 15 10.13 20.86 14.62
N ASP A 16 11.12 21.16 15.46
CA ASP A 16 11.06 20.93 16.90
C ASP A 16 11.54 22.17 17.65
N SER A 17 10.88 22.46 18.78
CA SER A 17 11.25 23.48 19.76
C SER A 17 12.70 23.42 20.24
N TYR A 18 13.32 22.24 20.20
CA TYR A 18 14.70 22.01 20.62
C TYR A 18 15.74 22.13 19.50
N ASN A 19 15.34 22.50 18.28
CA ASN A 19 16.21 22.60 17.10
C ASN A 19 16.99 21.31 16.75
N SER A 20 16.63 20.15 17.32
CA SER A 20 17.31 18.88 17.15
C SER A 20 16.67 18.03 16.05
N PHE A 21 17.49 17.49 15.15
CA PHE A 21 17.01 16.58 14.11
C PHE A 21 16.68 15.20 14.68
N SER A 22 15.51 14.68 14.36
CA SER A 22 15.13 13.30 14.66
C SER A 22 14.47 12.65 13.44
N VAL A 23 15.06 11.53 12.99
CA VAL A 23 14.46 10.68 11.95
C VAL A 23 13.04 10.25 12.35
N LYS A 24 12.80 10.02 13.64
CA LYS A 24 11.47 9.64 14.17
C LYS A 24 10.43 10.74 13.94
N GLN A 25 10.79 11.99 14.17
CA GLN A 25 9.86 13.13 14.00
C GLN A 25 9.60 13.42 12.52
N ILE A 26 10.65 13.39 11.68
CA ILE A 26 10.50 13.61 10.24
C ILE A 26 9.65 12.50 9.61
N SER A 27 9.87 11.25 10.01
CA SER A 27 9.10 10.11 9.50
C SER A 27 7.63 10.28 9.83
N ARG A 28 7.30 10.59 11.09
CA ARG A 28 5.91 10.85 11.50
C ARG A 28 5.26 11.98 10.71
N LEU A 29 5.97 13.07 10.46
CA LEU A 29 5.45 14.19 9.66
C LEU A 29 5.19 13.78 8.20
N ILE A 30 6.12 13.04 7.59
CA ILE A 30 5.95 12.51 6.23
C ILE A 30 4.78 11.53 6.21
N ASP A 31 4.68 10.66 7.20
CA ASP A 31 3.59 9.70 7.36
C ASP A 31 2.26 10.44 7.51
N ASP A 32 2.14 11.46 8.35
CA ASP A 32 0.91 12.25 8.50
C ASP A 32 0.52 12.95 7.20
N VAL A 33 1.47 13.54 6.47
CA VAL A 33 1.18 14.22 5.19
C VAL A 33 0.83 13.24 4.07
N THR A 34 1.50 12.08 4.02
CA THR A 34 1.36 11.12 2.91
C THR A 34 0.32 10.02 3.17
N LEU A 35 0.02 9.72 4.43
CA LEU A 35 -0.93 8.70 4.88
C LEU A 35 -2.18 9.31 5.52
N GLY A 36 -2.10 10.51 6.13
CA GLY A 36 -3.25 11.20 6.70
C GLY A 36 -4.33 11.55 5.67
N ASN A 37 -3.96 11.62 4.38
CA ASN A 37 -4.91 11.82 3.27
C ASN A 37 -5.54 10.52 2.73
N ILE A 38 -5.08 9.32 3.15
CA ILE A 38 -5.49 8.03 2.53
C ILE A 38 -6.38 7.17 3.44
N GLY A 39 -6.58 7.53 4.71
CA GLY A 39 -7.62 6.90 5.51
C GLY A 39 -7.56 7.23 6.99
N ASN A 40 -8.54 8.00 7.47
CA ASN A 40 -9.02 8.13 8.86
C ASN A 40 -7.99 7.96 10.01
N GLY A 41 -6.73 8.34 9.84
CA GLY A 41 -5.68 8.20 10.86
C GLY A 41 -5.38 6.75 11.31
N LYS A 42 -5.79 5.72 10.56
CA LYS A 42 -5.48 4.33 10.93
C LYS A 42 -4.05 3.99 10.51
N THR A 43 -3.15 3.98 11.48
CA THR A 43 -1.82 3.38 11.33
C THR A 43 -1.98 1.94 10.89
N HIS A 44 -1.31 1.53 9.81
CA HIS A 44 -1.30 0.13 9.41
C HIS A 44 -0.80 -0.76 10.55
N ASP A 45 -1.60 -1.75 10.94
CA ASP A 45 -1.28 -2.66 12.03
C ASP A 45 -0.24 -3.69 11.57
N TRP A 46 0.98 -3.53 12.08
CA TRP A 46 2.07 -4.44 11.80
C TRP A 46 1.89 -5.74 12.58
N ASN A 47 1.70 -6.87 11.88
CA ASN A 47 1.58 -8.16 12.54
C ASN A 47 2.99 -8.72 12.88
N PRO A 48 3.34 -8.92 14.17
CA PRO A 48 4.67 -9.39 14.56
C PRO A 48 4.96 -10.84 14.16
N VAL A 49 3.92 -11.64 13.87
CA VAL A 49 4.04 -13.03 13.44
C VAL A 49 4.46 -13.10 11.97
N LEU A 50 4.06 -12.11 11.16
CA LEU A 50 4.36 -12.11 9.74
C LEU A 50 5.79 -11.60 9.47
N PRO A 51 6.50 -12.21 8.51
CA PRO A 51 7.78 -11.67 8.06
C PRO A 51 7.62 -10.21 7.60
N LYS A 52 8.62 -9.37 7.88
CA LYS A 52 8.60 -7.93 7.52
C LYS A 52 8.19 -7.67 6.07
N LYS A 53 8.64 -8.50 5.13
CA LYS A 53 8.29 -8.39 3.70
C LYS A 53 6.78 -8.49 3.44
N ILE A 54 6.07 -9.33 4.21
CA ILE A 54 4.63 -9.54 4.07
C ILE A 54 3.90 -8.32 4.62
N ASN A 55 4.28 -7.82 5.80
CA ASN A 55 3.67 -6.60 6.34
C ASN A 55 3.86 -5.40 5.39
N VAL A 56 5.07 -5.20 4.86
CA VAL A 56 5.32 -4.12 3.89
C VAL A 56 4.47 -4.30 2.63
N PHE A 57 4.29 -5.54 2.18
CA PHE A 57 3.43 -5.84 1.04
C PHE A 57 1.97 -5.49 1.32
N VAL A 58 1.41 -5.95 2.45
CA VAL A 58 0.01 -5.67 2.85
C VAL A 58 -0.19 -4.16 3.05
N TRP A 59 0.76 -3.47 3.67
CA TRP A 59 0.75 -2.01 3.80
C TRP A 59 0.65 -1.30 2.46
N ARG A 60 1.52 -1.66 1.50
CA ARG A 60 1.49 -1.08 0.14
C ARG A 60 0.19 -1.39 -0.57
N LEU A 61 -0.31 -2.61 -0.39
CA LEU A 61 -1.56 -3.06 -0.98
C LEU A 61 -2.74 -2.25 -0.43
N ALA A 62 -2.83 -2.07 0.90
CA ALA A 62 -3.89 -1.29 1.54
C ALA A 62 -3.93 0.18 1.07
N LEU A 63 -2.78 0.73 0.66
CA LEU A 63 -2.67 2.08 0.11
C LEU A 63 -2.85 2.14 -1.42
N ASN A 64 -3.16 1.03 -2.08
CA ASN A 64 -3.14 0.88 -3.54
C ASN A 64 -1.82 1.39 -4.18
N ARG A 65 -0.68 1.08 -3.55
CA ARG A 65 0.67 1.52 -3.98
C ARG A 65 1.52 0.42 -4.60
N LEU A 66 0.90 -0.72 -4.94
CA LEU A 66 1.59 -1.78 -5.69
C LEU A 66 1.86 -1.33 -7.14
N PRO A 67 2.93 -1.84 -7.78
CA PRO A 67 3.30 -1.50 -9.16
C PRO A 67 2.42 -2.23 -10.17
N LEU A 68 1.11 -2.03 -10.09
CA LEU A 68 0.12 -2.54 -11.05
C LEU A 68 0.07 -1.58 -12.25
N LEU A 69 -0.21 -2.08 -13.45
CA LEU A 69 -0.16 -1.28 -14.68
C LEU A 69 -1.03 -0.02 -14.61
N THR A 70 -2.24 -0.14 -14.03
CA THR A 70 -3.12 1.02 -13.80
C THR A 70 -2.47 2.08 -12.91
N ASN A 71 -1.92 1.68 -11.76
CA ASN A 71 -1.21 2.56 -10.83
C ASN A 71 0.10 3.15 -11.41
N LEU A 72 0.72 2.48 -12.38
CA LEU A 72 1.92 2.97 -13.07
C LEU A 72 1.57 4.05 -14.09
N VAL A 73 0.49 3.87 -14.85
CA VAL A 73 -0.04 4.91 -15.76
C VAL A 73 -0.46 6.15 -14.99
N ASP A 74 -1.11 5.99 -13.83
CA ASP A 74 -1.48 7.13 -12.96
C ASP A 74 -0.26 7.92 -12.45
N LYS A 75 0.93 7.31 -12.46
CA LYS A 75 2.20 7.96 -12.12
C LYS A 75 2.91 8.58 -13.33
N GLY A 76 2.26 8.60 -14.50
CA GLY A 76 2.77 9.19 -15.73
C GLY A 76 3.75 8.30 -16.50
N LEU A 77 3.76 6.99 -16.24
CA LEU A 77 4.54 6.06 -17.06
C LEU A 77 3.78 5.74 -18.35
N ASP A 78 4.48 5.88 -19.48
CA ASP A 78 3.95 5.51 -20.80
C ASP A 78 4.01 3.99 -20.96
N ILE A 79 2.83 3.36 -20.89
CA ILE A 79 2.66 1.91 -20.94
C ILE A 79 1.74 1.58 -22.12
N PRO A 80 2.15 0.73 -23.07
CA PRO A 80 1.38 0.44 -24.28
C PRO A 80 0.00 -0.18 -24.04
N SER A 81 -0.17 -0.91 -22.94
CA SER A 81 -1.43 -1.54 -22.57
C SER A 81 -1.51 -1.72 -21.06
N ILE A 82 -2.69 -1.42 -20.50
CA ILE A 82 -2.98 -1.64 -19.08
C ILE A 82 -3.66 -2.98 -18.81
N LEU A 83 -3.88 -3.80 -19.85
CA LEU A 83 -4.56 -5.09 -19.70
C LEU A 83 -3.76 -6.01 -18.77
N CYS A 84 -4.48 -6.80 -17.96
CA CYS A 84 -3.89 -7.73 -17.04
C CYS A 84 -2.93 -8.67 -17.79
N PRO A 85 -1.64 -8.75 -17.41
CA PRO A 85 -0.66 -9.59 -18.10
C PRO A 85 -0.98 -11.09 -17.93
N ILE A 86 -1.88 -11.43 -17.02
CA ILE A 86 -2.25 -12.81 -16.70
C ILE A 86 -3.42 -13.30 -17.58
N CYS A 87 -4.53 -12.55 -17.69
CA CYS A 87 -5.67 -12.94 -18.52
C CYS A 87 -5.74 -12.22 -19.86
N GLY A 88 -5.26 -10.98 -19.96
CA GLY A 88 -5.29 -10.17 -21.18
C GLY A 88 -6.63 -9.49 -21.47
N ASP A 89 -7.64 -9.59 -20.59
CA ASP A 89 -9.01 -9.20 -20.93
C ASP A 89 -9.42 -7.81 -20.41
N VAL A 90 -9.01 -7.47 -19.18
CA VAL A 90 -9.42 -6.23 -18.50
C VAL A 90 -8.20 -5.55 -17.87
N PRO A 91 -8.27 -4.23 -17.56
CA PRO A 91 -7.17 -3.52 -16.92
C PRO A 91 -6.67 -4.17 -15.63
N GLU A 92 -5.36 -4.16 -15.42
CA GLU A 92 -4.71 -4.66 -14.20
C GLU A 92 -4.95 -3.70 -13.03
N THR A 93 -6.13 -3.80 -12.42
CA THR A 93 -6.45 -3.14 -11.15
C THR A 93 -6.07 -4.02 -9.97
N LEU A 94 -6.06 -3.45 -8.76
CA LEU A 94 -5.76 -4.18 -7.54
C LEU A 94 -6.75 -5.34 -7.30
N ASP A 95 -8.05 -5.07 -7.40
CA ASP A 95 -9.07 -6.12 -7.23
C ASP A 95 -8.99 -7.17 -8.32
N HIS A 96 -8.74 -6.77 -9.56
CA HIS A 96 -8.59 -7.74 -10.65
C HIS A 96 -7.36 -8.61 -10.47
N ALA A 97 -6.18 -8.02 -10.24
CA ALA A 97 -4.94 -8.77 -10.14
C ALA A 97 -4.96 -9.81 -9.00
N PHE A 98 -5.61 -9.49 -7.88
CA PHE A 98 -5.63 -10.35 -6.70
C PHE A 98 -6.86 -11.24 -6.58
N LEU A 99 -8.04 -10.82 -7.04
CA LEU A 99 -9.30 -11.53 -6.80
C LEU A 99 -10.04 -11.91 -8.08
N HIS A 100 -10.28 -10.96 -8.98
CA HIS A 100 -11.20 -11.17 -10.10
C HIS A 100 -10.55 -11.74 -11.37
N CYS A 101 -9.22 -11.75 -11.46
CA CYS A 101 -8.53 -12.42 -12.56
C CYS A 101 -8.89 -13.90 -12.53
N PRO A 102 -9.37 -14.50 -13.64
CA PRO A 102 -9.83 -15.90 -13.64
C PRO A 102 -8.78 -16.88 -13.09
N LYS A 103 -7.49 -16.62 -13.37
CA LYS A 103 -6.39 -17.44 -12.85
C LYS A 103 -6.15 -17.23 -11.36
N ALA A 104 -6.24 -15.99 -10.86
CA ALA A 104 -6.11 -15.70 -9.43
C ALA A 104 -7.30 -16.26 -8.62
N ASN A 105 -8.52 -16.04 -9.13
CA ASN A 105 -9.76 -16.55 -8.54
C ASN A 105 -9.73 -18.08 -8.39
N LEU A 106 -9.26 -18.79 -9.43
CA LEU A 106 -9.11 -20.24 -9.38
C LEU A 106 -8.15 -20.69 -8.26
N ILE A 107 -7.05 -19.98 -8.06
CA ILE A 107 -6.09 -20.29 -6.99
C ILE A 107 -6.77 -20.08 -5.63
N TRP A 108 -7.41 -18.94 -5.42
CA TRP A 108 -8.11 -18.66 -4.17
C TRP A 108 -9.20 -19.67 -3.85
N THR A 109 -10.01 -20.03 -4.85
CA THR A 109 -11.06 -21.05 -4.70
C THR A 109 -10.48 -22.38 -4.23
N LYS A 110 -9.34 -22.79 -4.78
CA LYS A 110 -8.63 -24.02 -4.34
C LYS A 110 -8.07 -23.88 -2.93
N CYS A 111 -7.47 -22.73 -2.58
CA CYS A 111 -6.96 -22.47 -1.24
C CYS A 111 -8.08 -22.49 -0.19
N PHE A 112 -9.20 -21.81 -0.44
CA PHE A 112 -10.35 -21.77 0.46
C PHE A 112 -11.00 -23.15 0.61
N SER A 113 -11.16 -23.89 -0.50
CA SER A 113 -11.62 -25.28 -0.46
C SER A 113 -10.70 -26.17 0.39
N TRP A 114 -9.38 -26.00 0.27
CA TRP A 114 -8.42 -26.75 1.08
C TRP A 114 -8.51 -26.40 2.58
N TRP A 115 -8.87 -25.16 2.91
CA TRP A 115 -9.11 -24.71 4.28
C TRP A 115 -10.53 -24.97 4.79
N GLY A 116 -11.43 -25.52 3.97
CA GLY A 116 -12.84 -25.73 4.33
C GLY A 116 -13.64 -24.43 4.50
N ILE A 117 -13.22 -23.35 3.83
CA ILE A 117 -13.86 -22.04 3.88
C ILE A 117 -14.71 -21.87 2.62
N ASP A 118 -15.99 -21.53 2.78
CA ASP A 118 -16.89 -21.19 1.68
C ASP A 118 -17.00 -19.67 1.55
N VAL A 119 -16.27 -19.09 0.59
CA VAL A 119 -16.22 -17.64 0.34
C VAL A 119 -16.50 -17.37 -1.14
N SER A 120 -17.53 -16.56 -1.40
CA SER A 120 -17.74 -15.96 -2.72
C SER A 120 -16.88 -14.69 -2.86
N ILE A 121 -15.93 -14.74 -3.80
CA ILE A 121 -14.96 -13.66 -4.06
C ILE A 121 -15.49 -12.67 -5.10
N ASN A 122 -16.52 -13.04 -5.86
CA ASN A 122 -16.91 -12.33 -7.08
C ASN A 122 -17.39 -10.89 -6.85
N ASP A 123 -17.92 -10.60 -5.65
CA ASP A 123 -18.43 -9.27 -5.28
C ASP A 123 -17.59 -8.59 -4.18
N LYS A 124 -16.38 -9.08 -3.91
CA LYS A 124 -15.51 -8.58 -2.85
C LYS A 124 -14.37 -7.75 -3.42
N CYS A 125 -14.08 -6.60 -2.81
CA CYS A 125 -12.80 -5.94 -3.06
C CYS A 125 -11.70 -6.53 -2.17
N VAL A 126 -10.45 -6.35 -2.55
CA VAL A 126 -9.29 -6.86 -1.80
C VAL A 126 -9.25 -6.29 -0.38
N LEU A 127 -9.70 -5.06 -0.20
CA LEU A 127 -9.73 -4.44 1.12
C LEU A 127 -10.77 -5.10 2.03
N ASP A 128 -11.87 -5.65 1.50
CA ASP A 128 -12.82 -6.44 2.30
C ASP A 128 -12.21 -7.75 2.79
N VAL A 129 -11.38 -8.37 1.95
CA VAL A 129 -10.70 -9.64 2.28
C VAL A 129 -9.61 -9.42 3.34
N ILE A 130 -8.89 -8.31 3.28
CA ILE A 130 -7.82 -7.98 4.24
C ILE A 130 -8.38 -7.35 5.52
N GLY A 131 -9.39 -6.49 5.39
CA GLY A 131 -10.02 -5.80 6.50
C GLY A 131 -10.89 -6.70 7.39
N GLY A 132 -11.31 -7.87 6.90
CA GLY A 132 -11.95 -8.90 7.71
C GLY A 132 -10.99 -9.75 8.56
N ALA A 133 -9.67 -9.53 8.43
CA ALA A 133 -8.62 -10.31 9.09
C ALA A 133 -7.77 -9.50 10.10
N LEU A 134 -8.16 -8.24 10.38
CA LEU A 134 -7.61 -7.38 11.44
C LEU A 134 -8.74 -6.99 12.39
#